data_AF-A0A7J7UP02-F1
#
_entry.id   AF-A0A7J7UP02-F1
#
_cell.length_a   1.000
_cell.length_b   1.000
_cell.length_c   1.000
_cell.angle_alpha   90.00
_cell.angle_beta   90.00
_cell.angle_gamma   90.00
#
_symmetry.space_group_name_H-M   'P 1'
#
loop_
_entity.id
_entity.type
_entity.pdbx_description
1 polymer ?
#
loop_
_entity_poly.entity_id
_entity_poly.type
_entity_poly.pdbx_seq_one_letter_code
_entity_poly.pdbx_strand_id
1 'polypeptide(L)'
;MRHGLRDTEWPGRTQTLRRGPLTWYLDGAHTSSSVQACVRWFRQALHRRPKSGPEVPEVRVLLFNSTGDRDPAPLLKLLRPCQFDYAVFCPNLTEVSSTDNADQQNFMVTLDQVLLRCLEHQQHWSRLDEEAASPDLWSTPGPEAGGPASLLLAPRLPHAHGTSSLVFSCISHALQWISQGRDPDLQTPSSPRDLLAHPVASSGASVLREAAAVHVLVTGSLHLVGGVLKLLDPSLSQ
;
A
#
# COMPACT_ATOMS: atom_id res chain seq x y z
N MET A 1 13.56 -19.77 26.50
CA MET A 1 13.01 -18.41 26.26
C MET A 1 13.74 -17.64 25.14
N ARG A 2 15.08 -17.57 25.15
CA ARG A 2 15.86 -16.83 24.12
C ARG A 2 15.63 -17.32 22.67
N HIS A 3 15.59 -18.63 22.46
CA HIS A 3 15.30 -19.22 21.14
C HIS A 3 13.86 -18.93 20.71
N GLY A 4 12.87 -19.19 21.59
CA GLY A 4 11.47 -18.85 21.33
C GLY A 4 11.25 -17.41 20.89
N LEU A 5 11.84 -16.42 21.57
CA LEU A 5 11.73 -15.00 21.16
C LEU A 5 12.47 -14.67 19.85
N ARG A 6 13.57 -15.35 19.56
CA ARG A 6 14.35 -15.15 18.33
C ARG A 6 13.65 -15.75 17.12
N ASP A 7 13.05 -16.92 17.31
CA ASP A 7 12.51 -17.76 16.25
C ASP A 7 10.99 -17.58 16.10
N THR A 8 10.37 -16.70 16.91
CA THR A 8 8.94 -16.37 16.76
C THR A 8 8.73 -15.59 15.48
N GLU A 9 7.94 -16.17 14.58
CA GLU A 9 7.38 -15.47 13.43
C GLU A 9 5.94 -15.06 13.70
N TRP A 10 5.59 -13.84 13.31
CA TRP A 10 4.22 -13.37 13.33
C TRP A 10 3.85 -12.91 11.92
N PRO A 11 3.23 -13.80 11.11
CA PRO A 11 2.79 -13.45 9.76
C PRO A 11 1.94 -12.18 9.76
N GLY A 12 2.27 -11.24 8.88
CA GLY A 12 1.58 -9.97 8.73
C GLY A 12 1.92 -8.90 9.76
N ARG A 13 2.99 -9.07 10.56
CA ARG A 13 3.52 -8.06 11.47
C ARG A 13 4.97 -7.75 11.15
N THR A 14 5.25 -6.53 10.71
CA THR A 14 6.59 -6.08 10.31
C THR A 14 7.31 -7.08 9.38
N GLN A 15 6.56 -7.77 8.52
CA GLN A 15 7.06 -8.86 7.68
C GLN A 15 7.54 -8.31 6.34
N THR A 16 8.71 -8.76 5.87
CA THR A 16 9.26 -8.36 4.57
C THR A 16 9.41 -9.58 3.68
N LEU A 17 8.74 -9.58 2.52
CA LEU A 17 8.87 -10.62 1.50
C LEU A 17 9.54 -10.03 0.26
N ARG A 18 10.53 -10.73 -0.29
CA ARG A 18 11.25 -10.32 -1.50
C ARG A 18 10.92 -11.26 -2.66
N ARG A 19 10.55 -10.68 -3.80
CA ARG A 19 10.13 -11.37 -5.04
C ARG A 19 10.85 -10.71 -6.22
N GLY A 20 12.12 -11.06 -6.43
CA GLY A 20 12.97 -10.39 -7.41
C GLY A 20 13.05 -8.87 -7.17
N PRO A 21 12.62 -8.01 -8.13
CA PRO A 21 12.63 -6.55 -7.97
C PRO A 21 11.49 -6.02 -7.07
N LEU A 22 10.52 -6.87 -6.70
CA LEU A 22 9.42 -6.51 -5.82
C LEU A 22 9.81 -6.79 -4.36
N THR A 23 9.45 -5.87 -3.48
CA THR A 23 9.43 -6.14 -2.05
C THR A 23 8.12 -5.72 -1.43
N TRP A 24 7.51 -6.68 -0.74
CA TRP A 24 6.30 -6.51 0.04
C TRP A 24 6.66 -6.31 1.51
N TYR A 25 6.15 -5.22 2.08
CA TYR A 25 6.25 -4.88 3.49
C TYR A 25 4.84 -4.98 4.07
N LEU A 26 4.64 -5.90 5.00
CA LEU A 26 3.31 -6.32 5.45
C LEU A 26 3.16 -6.04 6.93
N ASP A 27 2.21 -5.17 7.29
CA ASP A 27 1.86 -4.90 8.69
C ASP A 27 0.37 -4.62 8.86
N GLY A 28 -0.34 -5.44 9.64
CA GLY A 28 -1.77 -5.26 9.91
C GLY A 28 -2.14 -4.11 10.87
N ALA A 29 -1.34 -3.05 10.92
CA ALA A 29 -1.62 -1.86 11.72
C ALA A 29 -2.91 -1.17 11.29
N HIS A 30 -3.78 -0.82 12.25
CA HIS A 30 -5.12 -0.26 12.00
C HIS A 30 -5.57 0.73 13.09
N THR A 31 -4.63 1.22 13.90
CA THR A 31 -4.82 2.29 14.88
C THR A 31 -3.74 3.34 14.66
N SER A 32 -3.95 4.58 15.09
CA SER A 32 -2.94 5.64 14.90
C SER A 32 -1.58 5.27 15.48
N SER A 33 -1.55 4.67 16.68
CA SER A 33 -0.30 4.23 17.33
C SER A 33 0.39 3.08 16.59
N SER A 34 -0.37 2.09 16.12
CA SER A 34 0.19 0.97 15.35
C SER A 34 0.65 1.40 13.97
N VAL A 35 -0.07 2.31 13.30
CA VAL A 35 0.33 2.85 11.99
C VAL A 35 1.59 3.70 12.13
N GLN A 36 1.73 4.50 13.19
CA GLN A 36 2.99 5.21 13.46
C GLN A 36 4.17 4.24 13.65
N ALA A 37 3.97 3.12 14.34
CA ALA A 37 5.00 2.09 14.49
C ALA A 37 5.34 1.44 13.14
N CYS A 38 4.33 1.10 12.34
CA CYS A 38 4.47 0.57 10.98
C CYS A 38 5.26 1.54 10.08
N VAL A 39 4.94 2.83 10.09
CA VAL A 39 5.65 3.88 9.34
C VAL A 39 7.12 3.94 9.74
N ARG A 40 7.42 3.95 11.04
CA ARG A 40 8.82 3.94 11.51
C ARG A 40 9.57 2.70 11.02
N TRP A 41 8.95 1.53 11.15
CA TRP A 41 9.53 0.27 10.70
C TRP A 41 9.76 0.27 9.18
N PHE A 42 8.77 0.64 8.37
CA PHE A 42 8.86 0.65 6.91
C PHE A 42 10.00 1.56 6.43
N ARG A 43 10.08 2.78 6.98
CA ARG A 43 11.18 3.70 6.68
C ARG A 43 12.54 3.11 7.05
N GLN A 44 12.66 2.49 8.23
CA GLN A 44 13.91 1.84 8.62
C GLN A 44 14.27 0.69 7.68
N ALA A 45 13.29 -0.10 7.27
CA ALA A 45 13.49 -1.23 6.36
C ALA A 45 13.96 -0.77 4.97
N LEU A 46 13.45 0.37 4.47
CA LEU A 46 13.94 1.01 3.25
C LEU A 46 15.41 1.45 3.37
N HIS A 47 15.82 2.03 4.50
CA HIS A 47 17.22 2.47 4.71
C HIS A 47 18.23 1.34 4.85
N ARG A 48 17.81 0.17 5.36
CA ARG A 48 18.68 -0.99 5.54
C ARG A 48 19.03 -1.69 4.23
N ARG A 49 18.40 -1.30 3.12
CA ARG A 49 18.73 -1.86 1.82
C ARG A 49 20.04 -1.27 1.29
N PRO A 50 20.84 -2.06 0.56
CA PRO A 50 21.87 -1.50 -0.30
C PRO A 50 21.19 -0.49 -1.22
N LYS A 51 21.68 0.75 -1.21
CA LYS A 51 21.17 1.75 -2.15
C LYS A 51 21.50 1.25 -3.55
N SER A 52 20.48 1.12 -4.38
CA SER A 52 20.66 1.13 -5.83
C SER A 52 21.38 2.45 -6.17
N GLY A 53 22.27 2.44 -7.16
CA GLY A 53 23.03 3.64 -7.54
C GLY A 53 22.12 4.86 -7.79
N PRO A 54 22.64 6.09 -7.71
CA PRO A 54 21.83 7.32 -7.78
C PRO A 54 20.94 7.47 -9.04
N GLU A 55 21.17 6.68 -10.09
CA GLU A 55 20.41 6.68 -11.34
C GLU A 55 19.30 5.61 -11.42
N VAL A 56 19.13 4.78 -10.39
CA VAL A 56 18.24 3.62 -10.47
C VAL A 56 16.86 3.98 -9.89
N PRO A 57 15.79 4.09 -10.71
CA PRO A 57 14.49 4.52 -10.24
C PRO A 57 13.84 3.45 -9.33
N GLU A 58 13.48 3.84 -8.10
CA GLU A 58 12.76 2.99 -7.15
C GLU A 58 11.39 3.56 -6.84
N VAL A 59 10.34 2.77 -7.08
CA VAL A 59 8.96 3.17 -6.86
C VAL A 59 8.45 2.65 -5.52
N ARG A 60 7.65 3.48 -4.83
CA ARG A 60 6.96 3.12 -3.59
C ARG A 60 5.46 3.12 -3.82
N VAL A 61 4.83 2.03 -3.42
CA VAL A 61 3.38 1.84 -3.51
C VAL A 61 2.81 1.61 -2.11
N LEU A 62 1.73 2.29 -1.79
CA LEU A 62 0.87 1.96 -0.66
C LEU A 62 -0.28 1.09 -1.17
N LEU A 63 -0.55 -0.02 -0.49
CA LEU A 63 -1.79 -0.79 -0.62
C LEU A 63 -2.53 -0.71 0.72
N PHE A 64 -3.69 -0.06 0.73
CA PHE A 64 -4.39 0.27 1.97
C PHE A 64 -5.87 -0.11 1.92
N ASN A 65 -6.35 -0.58 3.06
CA ASN A 65 -7.77 -0.63 3.37
C ASN A 65 -7.98 -0.60 4.88
N SER A 66 -9.09 -0.05 5.33
CA SER A 66 -9.54 -0.10 6.73
C SER A 66 -11.01 -0.53 6.79
N THR A 67 -11.39 -1.21 7.87
CA THR A 67 -12.77 -1.70 8.09
C THR A 67 -13.42 -1.08 9.33
N GLY A 68 -14.75 -1.14 9.35
CA GLY A 68 -15.59 -0.53 10.38
C GLY A 68 -15.89 0.94 10.08
N ASP A 69 -16.54 1.60 11.04
CA ASP A 69 -17.03 2.98 10.88
C ASP A 69 -16.01 4.03 11.37
N ARG A 70 -14.72 3.69 11.32
CA ARG A 70 -13.65 4.60 11.75
C ARG A 70 -13.25 5.51 10.60
N ASP A 71 -13.02 6.78 10.90
CA ASP A 71 -12.46 7.74 9.95
C ASP A 71 -11.05 7.28 9.48
N PRO A 72 -10.85 7.04 8.17
CA PRO A 72 -9.56 6.64 7.60
C PRO A 72 -8.54 7.80 7.57
N ALA A 73 -8.98 9.06 7.59
CA ALA A 73 -8.14 10.22 7.35
C ALA A 73 -6.95 10.33 8.33
N PRO A 74 -7.11 10.11 9.66
CA PRO A 74 -5.99 10.13 10.59
C PRO A 74 -4.94 9.06 10.29
N LEU A 75 -5.36 7.89 9.80
CA LEU A 75 -4.42 6.81 9.44
C LEU A 75 -3.67 7.14 8.15
N LEU A 76 -4.38 7.63 7.13
CA LEU A 76 -3.80 8.04 5.85
C LEU A 76 -2.81 9.20 6.03
N LYS A 77 -3.13 10.18 6.90
CA LYS A 77 -2.23 11.31 7.21
C LYS A 77 -0.90 10.85 7.80
N LEU A 78 -0.89 9.80 8.61
CA LEU A 78 0.33 9.25 9.20
C LEU A 78 1.25 8.58 8.17
N LEU A 79 0.71 8.14 7.03
CA LEU A 79 1.45 7.45 5.97
C LEU A 79 2.19 8.41 5.03
N ARG A 80 1.85 9.71 5.02
CA ARG A 80 2.48 10.72 4.15
C ARG A 80 4.00 10.76 4.18
N PRO A 81 4.68 10.66 5.35
CA PRO A 81 6.14 10.71 5.39
C PRO A 81 6.82 9.63 4.54
N CYS A 82 6.15 8.53 4.24
CA CYS A 82 6.69 7.43 3.44
C CYS A 82 6.94 7.76 1.96
N GLN A 83 6.40 8.88 1.46
CA GLN A 83 6.59 9.38 0.08
C GLN A 83 6.24 8.29 -0.96
N PHE A 84 4.98 7.87 -1.00
CA PHE A 84 4.49 6.92 -1.98
C PHE A 84 4.30 7.60 -3.34
N ASP A 85 4.74 6.94 -4.41
CA ASP A 85 4.47 7.36 -5.78
C ASP A 85 3.06 6.96 -6.20
N TYR A 86 2.55 5.84 -5.64
CA TYR A 86 1.18 5.36 -5.83
C TYR A 86 0.48 5.02 -4.52
N ALA A 87 -0.81 5.35 -4.43
CA ALA A 87 -1.70 4.89 -3.37
C ALA A 87 -2.83 4.03 -3.96
N VAL A 88 -2.87 2.77 -3.58
CA VAL A 88 -3.78 1.76 -4.09
C VAL A 88 -4.75 1.35 -2.98
N PHE A 89 -6.04 1.36 -3.30
CA PHE A 89 -7.11 0.98 -2.39
C PHE A 89 -7.88 -0.20 -2.97
N CYS A 90 -8.15 -1.22 -2.16
CA CYS A 90 -8.99 -2.34 -2.58
C CYS A 90 -9.69 -2.97 -1.38
N PRO A 91 -10.83 -3.65 -1.58
CA PRO A 91 -11.52 -4.32 -0.50
C PRO A 91 -10.72 -5.54 -0.01
N ASN A 92 -11.06 -6.06 1.17
CA ASN A 92 -10.43 -7.27 1.73
C ASN A 92 -10.95 -8.56 1.06
N LEU A 93 -11.11 -8.53 -0.27
CA LEU A 93 -11.58 -9.64 -1.09
C LEU A 93 -10.40 -10.12 -1.93
N THR A 94 -10.04 -11.41 -1.84
CA THR A 94 -8.91 -11.95 -2.60
C THR A 94 -9.19 -11.91 -4.10
N GLU A 95 -10.40 -12.29 -4.51
CA GLU A 95 -10.88 -12.32 -5.89
C GLU A 95 -12.34 -11.82 -5.93
N VAL A 96 -12.76 -11.31 -7.10
CA VAL A 96 -14.18 -11.02 -7.35
C VAL A 96 -14.81 -12.30 -7.88
N SER A 97 -15.62 -12.98 -7.06
CA SER A 97 -16.42 -14.09 -7.55
C SER A 97 -17.49 -13.56 -8.51
N SER A 98 -17.52 -14.04 -9.74
CA SER A 98 -18.65 -13.84 -10.65
C SER A 98 -19.82 -14.70 -10.16
N THR A 99 -20.57 -14.25 -9.17
CA THR A 99 -21.78 -14.96 -8.71
C THR A 99 -23.01 -14.25 -9.21
N ASP A 100 -23.41 -14.63 -10.42
CA ASP A 100 -24.81 -14.66 -10.87
C ASP A 100 -25.51 -15.87 -10.22
N ASN A 101 -25.61 -15.88 -8.89
CA ASN A 101 -26.34 -16.87 -8.11
C ASN A 101 -27.09 -16.14 -6.99
N ALA A 102 -28.31 -15.72 -7.32
CA ALA A 102 -29.19 -14.88 -6.51
C ALA A 102 -29.65 -15.51 -5.17
N ASP A 103 -29.33 -16.78 -4.91
CA ASP A 103 -30.02 -17.55 -3.87
C ASP A 103 -29.22 -17.74 -2.56
N GLN A 104 -27.99 -17.24 -2.46
CA GLN A 104 -27.16 -17.34 -1.25
C GLN A 104 -26.40 -16.05 -0.89
N GLN A 105 -27.08 -14.90 -0.84
CA GLN A 105 -26.45 -13.65 -0.37
C GLN A 105 -26.51 -13.54 1.17
N ASN A 106 -25.32 -13.47 1.78
CA ASN A 106 -25.13 -13.09 3.18
C ASN A 106 -25.40 -11.58 3.34
N PHE A 107 -26.40 -11.22 4.14
CA PHE A 107 -26.85 -9.85 4.43
C PHE A 107 -25.94 -9.13 5.45
N MET A 108 -24.77 -8.60 5.03
CA MET A 108 -24.23 -7.46 5.79
C MET A 108 -23.42 -6.46 4.97
N VAL A 109 -22.71 -6.88 3.90
CA VAL A 109 -21.96 -5.92 3.07
C VAL A 109 -21.93 -6.35 1.59
N THR A 110 -22.38 -5.49 0.66
CA THR A 110 -22.32 -5.75 -0.79
C THR A 110 -20.95 -5.36 -1.39
N LEU A 111 -20.62 -5.87 -2.59
CA LEU A 111 -19.41 -5.45 -3.33
C LEU A 111 -19.37 -3.92 -3.53
N ASP A 112 -20.51 -3.32 -3.86
CA ASP A 112 -20.63 -1.87 -4.04
C ASP A 112 -20.29 -1.10 -2.76
N GLN A 113 -20.72 -1.59 -1.59
CA GLN A 113 -20.43 -0.94 -0.31
C GLN A 113 -18.94 -0.98 0.03
N VAL A 114 -18.26 -2.11 -0.19
CA VAL A 114 -16.81 -2.19 0.05
C VAL A 114 -16.01 -1.36 -0.97
N LEU A 115 -16.48 -1.26 -2.21
CA LEU A 115 -15.89 -0.41 -3.24
C LEU A 115 -16.08 1.08 -2.94
N LEU A 116 -17.26 1.48 -2.51
CA LEU A 116 -17.55 2.87 -2.11
C LEU A 116 -16.62 3.31 -0.99
N ARG A 117 -16.36 2.44 -0.01
CA ARG A 117 -15.37 2.69 1.04
C ARG A 117 -13.95 2.89 0.48
N CYS A 118 -13.55 2.11 -0.52
CA CYS A 118 -12.24 2.29 -1.16
C CYS A 118 -12.15 3.62 -1.92
N LEU A 119 -13.24 4.06 -2.55
CA LEU A 119 -13.34 5.39 -3.17
C LEU A 119 -13.27 6.51 -2.12
N GLU A 120 -13.91 6.33 -0.96
CA GLU A 120 -13.77 7.28 0.16
C GLU A 120 -12.32 7.36 0.65
N HIS A 121 -11.62 6.22 0.80
CA HIS A 121 -10.19 6.21 1.14
C HIS A 121 -9.35 6.98 0.10
N GLN A 122 -9.62 6.75 -1.18
CA GLN A 122 -8.97 7.47 -2.28
C GLN A 122 -9.21 8.97 -2.20
N GLN A 123 -10.44 9.40 -1.94
CA GLN A 123 -10.78 10.81 -1.83
C GLN A 123 -10.07 11.49 -0.65
N HIS A 124 -10.03 10.83 0.51
CA HIS A 124 -9.27 11.34 1.66
C HIS A 124 -7.78 11.45 1.36
N TRP A 125 -7.22 10.48 0.64
CA TRP A 125 -5.83 10.54 0.20
C TRP A 125 -5.55 11.74 -0.72
N SER A 126 -6.38 11.96 -1.74
CA SER A 126 -6.21 13.06 -2.69
C SER A 126 -6.27 14.45 -2.02
N ARG A 127 -7.16 14.64 -1.04
CA ARG A 127 -7.25 15.91 -0.28
C ARG A 127 -5.97 16.22 0.51
N LEU A 128 -5.28 15.19 1.02
CA LEU A 128 -4.03 15.38 1.77
C LEU A 128 -2.89 15.92 0.89
N ASP A 129 -2.93 15.67 -0.42
CA ASP A 129 -1.97 16.21 -1.37
C ASP A 129 -2.28 17.68 -1.71
N GLU A 130 -3.57 18.04 -1.81
CA GLU A 130 -4.03 19.43 -2.01
C GLU A 130 -3.69 20.34 -0.82
N GLU A 131 -3.90 19.87 0.42
CA GLU A 131 -3.52 20.57 1.65
C GLU A 131 -2.01 20.87 1.72
N ALA A 132 -1.20 20.06 1.05
CA ALA A 132 0.26 20.23 1.06
C ALA A 132 0.77 21.11 -0.08
N ALA A 133 0.03 21.14 -1.19
CA ALA A 133 0.30 22.01 -2.34
C ALA A 133 -0.14 23.47 -2.08
N SER A 134 -0.93 23.70 -1.04
CA SER A 134 -1.27 25.03 -0.52
C SER A 134 -0.34 25.37 0.65
N PRO A 135 0.84 25.95 0.43
CA PRO A 135 1.68 26.37 1.53
C PRO A 135 0.98 27.52 2.26
N ASP A 136 0.71 27.34 3.54
CA ASP A 136 0.18 28.38 4.41
C ASP A 136 1.00 29.67 4.25
N LEU A 137 0.34 30.73 3.79
CA LEU A 137 0.87 32.07 3.55
C LEU A 137 1.40 32.77 4.83
N TRP A 138 1.35 32.13 6.01
CA TRP A 138 1.73 32.71 7.30
C TRP A 138 2.43 31.73 8.26
N SER A 139 3.46 31.01 7.82
CA SER A 139 4.36 30.34 8.78
C SER A 139 5.51 31.27 9.18
N THR A 140 5.43 31.81 10.41
CA THR A 140 6.54 32.52 11.06
C THR A 140 7.56 31.52 11.61
N PRO A 141 8.88 31.80 11.55
CA PRO A 141 9.89 30.88 12.06
C PRO A 141 10.03 31.00 13.58
N GLY A 142 9.62 29.98 14.32
CA GLY A 142 9.95 29.79 15.74
C GLY A 142 11.27 29.02 15.92
N PRO A 143 12.04 29.25 17.00
CA PRO A 143 13.40 28.76 17.13
C PRO A 143 13.44 27.25 17.41
N GLU A 144 14.46 26.61 16.84
CA GLU A 144 14.68 25.16 16.83
C GLU A 144 15.00 24.58 18.21
N ALA A 145 14.34 23.46 18.55
CA ALA A 145 14.72 22.60 19.66
C ALA A 145 15.27 21.27 19.10
N GLY A 146 16.55 20.99 19.40
CA GLY A 146 17.27 19.81 18.95
C GLY A 146 16.66 18.50 19.45
N GLY A 147 16.26 17.64 18.51
CA GLY A 147 15.93 16.23 18.71
C GLY A 147 16.89 15.32 17.91
N PRO A 148 17.01 14.03 18.26
CA PRO A 148 17.97 13.13 17.64
C PRO A 148 17.65 12.95 16.16
N ALA A 149 18.71 12.99 15.33
CA ALA A 149 18.69 12.98 13.86
C ALA A 149 17.49 12.23 13.28
N SER A 150 16.50 12.99 12.80
CA SER A 150 15.31 12.45 12.17
C SER A 150 15.74 11.51 11.05
N LEU A 151 15.21 10.28 11.05
CA LEU A 151 15.28 9.31 9.96
C LEU A 151 14.49 9.82 8.74
N LEU A 152 14.76 11.05 8.31
CA LEU A 152 14.19 11.69 7.14
C LEU A 152 14.74 10.93 5.92
N LEU A 153 13.85 10.24 5.24
CA LEU A 153 14.09 9.81 3.87
C LEU A 153 14.53 11.06 3.09
N ALA A 154 15.66 10.94 2.38
CA ALA A 154 16.12 12.01 1.51
C ALA A 154 14.95 12.47 0.63
N PRO A 155 14.71 13.79 0.49
CA PRO A 155 13.69 14.31 -0.41
C PRO A 155 13.93 13.70 -1.80
N ARG A 156 12.97 12.89 -2.26
CA ARG A 156 12.98 12.46 -3.66
C ARG A 156 12.59 13.69 -4.48
N LEU A 157 13.29 13.92 -5.59
CA LEU A 157 12.94 14.99 -6.54
C LEU A 157 11.42 14.92 -6.76
N PRO A 158 10.69 16.04 -6.62
CA PRO A 158 9.26 16.04 -6.85
C PRO A 158 9.04 15.59 -8.29
N HIS A 159 8.47 14.40 -8.46
CA HIS A 159 7.85 14.07 -9.74
C HIS A 159 6.81 15.17 -9.98
N ALA A 160 6.76 15.74 -11.18
CA ALA A 160 5.89 16.86 -11.54
C ALA A 160 4.38 16.53 -11.47
N HIS A 161 4.04 15.36 -10.94
CA HIS A 161 2.70 14.82 -10.79
C HIS A 161 2.54 14.35 -9.34
N GLY A 162 1.47 14.77 -8.67
CA GLY A 162 1.14 14.31 -7.32
C GLY A 162 1.01 12.77 -7.25
N THR A 163 0.95 12.22 -6.03
CA THR A 163 0.81 10.76 -5.84
C THR A 163 -0.43 10.27 -6.58
N SER A 164 -0.25 9.35 -7.53
CA SER A 164 -1.37 8.78 -8.29
C SER A 164 -2.14 7.81 -7.40
N SER A 165 -3.46 7.99 -7.28
CA SER A 165 -4.32 7.14 -6.46
C SER A 165 -5.25 6.27 -7.32
N LEU A 166 -5.46 5.00 -6.94
CA LEU A 166 -6.21 4.01 -7.71
C LEU A 166 -7.07 3.13 -6.80
N VAL A 167 -8.21 2.67 -7.33
CA VAL A 167 -9.10 1.71 -6.65
C VAL A 167 -9.23 0.44 -7.50
N PHE A 168 -9.12 -0.72 -6.85
CA PHE A 168 -9.36 -2.03 -7.46
C PHE A 168 -10.47 -2.78 -6.73
N SER A 169 -11.12 -3.69 -7.45
CA SER A 169 -12.24 -4.49 -6.94
C SER A 169 -11.85 -5.66 -6.04
N CYS A 170 -10.58 -6.06 -6.04
CA CYS A 170 -10.05 -7.10 -5.17
C CYS A 170 -8.53 -6.99 -5.04
N ILE A 171 -7.99 -7.78 -4.11
CA ILE A 171 -6.55 -7.86 -3.82
C ILE A 171 -5.81 -8.39 -5.05
N SER A 172 -6.30 -9.45 -5.72
CA SER A 172 -5.61 -10.03 -6.88
C SER A 172 -5.36 -9.00 -8.00
N HIS A 173 -6.37 -8.21 -8.36
CA HIS A 173 -6.22 -7.16 -9.39
C HIS A 173 -5.22 -6.08 -8.97
N ALA A 174 -5.25 -5.66 -7.71
CA ALA A 174 -4.28 -4.71 -7.19
C ALA A 174 -2.85 -5.28 -7.26
N LEU A 175 -2.64 -6.54 -6.83
CA LEU A 175 -1.32 -7.19 -6.88
C LEU A 175 -0.81 -7.38 -8.32
N GLN A 176 -1.69 -7.74 -9.25
CA GLN A 176 -1.34 -7.85 -10.67
C GLN A 176 -0.90 -6.51 -11.26
N TRP A 177 -1.64 -5.45 -10.97
CA TRP A 177 -1.28 -4.11 -11.40
C TRP A 177 0.02 -3.63 -10.74
N ILE A 178 0.21 -3.86 -9.44
CA ILE A 178 1.45 -3.44 -8.75
C ILE A 178 2.67 -4.22 -9.28
N SER A 179 2.52 -5.51 -9.54
CA SER A 179 3.62 -6.37 -9.97
C SER A 179 4.03 -6.14 -11.42
N GLN A 180 3.13 -5.64 -12.27
CA GLN A 180 3.38 -5.45 -13.70
C GLN A 180 3.99 -6.70 -14.38
N GLY A 181 3.57 -7.89 -13.94
CA GLY A 181 4.05 -9.17 -14.48
C GLY A 181 5.43 -9.63 -13.99
N ARG A 182 6.06 -8.92 -13.05
CA ARG A 182 7.38 -9.25 -12.48
C ARG A 182 7.36 -10.40 -11.47
N ASP A 183 6.17 -10.83 -11.04
CA ASP A 183 5.95 -11.97 -10.16
C ASP A 183 5.10 -13.01 -10.91
N PRO A 184 5.67 -14.16 -11.34
CA PRO A 184 4.94 -15.18 -12.08
C PRO A 184 3.76 -15.76 -11.30
N ASP A 185 3.87 -15.86 -9.97
CA ASP A 185 2.85 -16.48 -9.13
C ASP A 185 1.58 -15.62 -9.02
N LEU A 186 1.67 -14.33 -9.33
CA LEU A 186 0.54 -13.40 -9.31
C LEU A 186 -0.18 -13.29 -10.67
N GLN A 187 0.29 -13.99 -11.70
CA GLN A 187 -0.35 -13.96 -13.02
C GLN A 187 -1.54 -14.94 -13.07
N THR A 188 -2.74 -14.44 -13.40
CA THR A 188 -3.88 -15.31 -13.74
C THR A 188 -3.92 -15.61 -15.23
N PRO A 189 -4.34 -16.83 -15.65
CA PRO A 189 -4.43 -17.21 -17.07
C PRO A 189 -5.51 -16.46 -17.86
N SER A 190 -6.43 -15.76 -17.20
CA SER A 190 -7.53 -15.02 -17.83
C SER A 190 -7.13 -13.57 -18.16
N SER A 191 -6.69 -13.37 -19.41
CA SER A 191 -6.68 -12.12 -20.21
C SER A 191 -6.60 -10.75 -19.49
N PRO A 192 -5.54 -9.94 -19.73
CA PRO A 192 -5.38 -8.58 -19.18
C PRO A 192 -6.37 -7.51 -19.68
N ARG A 193 -7.39 -7.85 -20.48
CA ARG A 193 -8.12 -6.83 -21.28
C ARG A 193 -9.36 -6.24 -20.61
N ASP A 194 -10.06 -6.97 -19.76
CA ASP A 194 -11.37 -6.48 -19.26
C ASP A 194 -11.31 -5.79 -17.89
N LEU A 195 -10.18 -5.87 -17.18
CA LEU A 195 -10.01 -5.31 -15.83
C LEU A 195 -9.14 -4.03 -15.80
N LEU A 196 -8.52 -3.68 -16.92
CA LEU A 196 -7.71 -2.46 -17.10
C LEU A 196 -8.54 -1.26 -17.58
N ALA A 197 -9.87 -1.30 -17.48
CA ALA A 197 -10.74 -0.22 -17.98
C ALA A 197 -10.73 1.05 -17.10
N HIS A 198 -9.72 1.28 -16.27
CA HIS A 198 -9.47 2.60 -15.69
C HIS A 198 -8.40 3.32 -16.54
N PRO A 199 -8.71 4.42 -17.25
CA PRO A 199 -7.78 5.13 -18.13
C PRO A 199 -6.46 5.53 -17.47
N VAL A 200 -6.49 5.75 -16.15
CA VAL A 200 -5.31 6.12 -15.34
C VAL A 200 -4.43 4.91 -15.00
N ALA A 201 -4.98 3.68 -14.96
CA ALA A 201 -4.21 2.49 -14.60
C ALA A 201 -3.22 2.07 -15.71
N SER A 202 -3.54 2.33 -16.99
CA SER A 202 -2.68 1.99 -18.13
C SER A 202 -1.58 3.03 -18.37
N SER A 203 -1.92 4.31 -18.32
CA SER A 203 -0.97 5.44 -18.45
C SER A 203 -0.08 5.57 -17.20
N GLY A 204 -0.67 5.41 -16.01
CA GLY A 204 0.03 5.54 -14.74
C GLY A 204 0.99 4.40 -14.42
N ALA A 205 1.00 3.29 -15.17
CA ALA A 205 1.86 2.14 -14.87
C ALA A 205 3.27 2.21 -15.50
N SER A 206 3.59 3.22 -16.33
CA SER A 206 4.92 3.33 -16.98
C SER A 206 6.06 3.38 -15.96
N VAL A 207 5.94 4.20 -14.93
CA VAL A 207 6.96 4.35 -13.88
C VAL A 207 7.17 3.02 -13.14
N LEU A 208 6.11 2.26 -12.87
CA LEU A 208 6.22 0.91 -12.28
C LEU A 208 6.95 -0.08 -13.20
N ARG A 209 6.71 -0.01 -14.52
CA ARG A 209 7.37 -0.86 -15.51
C ARG A 209 8.84 -0.51 -15.71
N GLU A 210 9.21 0.75 -15.56
CA GLU A 210 10.58 1.23 -15.73
C GLU A 210 11.40 1.17 -14.42
N ALA A 211 10.75 1.07 -13.27
CA ALA A 211 11.41 0.97 -11.96
C ALA A 211 12.35 -0.24 -11.88
N ALA A 212 13.53 -0.07 -11.33
CA ALA A 212 14.40 -1.21 -11.04
C ALA A 212 13.98 -1.96 -9.78
N ALA A 213 13.37 -1.26 -8.82
CA ALA A 213 12.79 -1.87 -7.63
C ALA A 213 11.44 -1.23 -7.28
N VAL A 214 10.52 -2.06 -6.80
CA VAL A 214 9.19 -1.64 -6.36
C VAL A 214 9.01 -2.06 -4.90
N HIS A 215 8.77 -1.08 -4.04
CA HIS A 215 8.57 -1.27 -2.60
C HIS A 215 7.09 -1.05 -2.26
N VAL A 216 6.42 -2.09 -1.79
CA VAL A 216 4.98 -2.08 -1.55
C VAL A 216 4.71 -2.20 -0.06
N LEU A 217 4.12 -1.18 0.56
CA LEU A 217 3.61 -1.28 1.93
C LEU A 217 2.14 -1.69 1.90
N VAL A 218 1.80 -2.80 2.57
CA VAL A 218 0.42 -3.25 2.78
C VAL A 218 0.06 -3.06 4.26
N THR A 219 -0.95 -2.22 4.53
CA THR A 219 -1.33 -1.86 5.90
C THR A 219 -2.79 -1.41 6.00
N GLY A 220 -3.27 -1.12 7.20
CA GLY A 220 -4.61 -0.58 7.48
C GLY A 220 -5.62 -1.64 7.94
N SER A 221 -5.37 -2.91 7.61
CA SER A 221 -6.26 -4.03 7.92
C SER A 221 -5.49 -5.34 8.02
N LEU A 222 -5.74 -6.09 9.10
CA LEU A 222 -5.23 -7.48 9.22
C LEU A 222 -5.82 -8.39 8.15
N HIS A 223 -7.07 -8.18 7.73
CA HIS A 223 -7.71 -8.97 6.68
C HIS A 223 -7.10 -8.69 5.30
N LEU A 224 -6.74 -7.43 5.03
CA LEU A 224 -6.03 -7.08 3.81
C LEU A 224 -4.67 -7.79 3.76
N VAL A 225 -3.89 -7.66 4.84
CA VAL A 225 -2.57 -8.28 4.94
C VAL A 225 -2.64 -9.80 4.84
N GLY A 226 -3.62 -10.43 5.50
CA GLY A 226 -3.87 -11.86 5.39
C GLY A 226 -4.24 -12.30 3.96
N GLY A 227 -5.11 -11.54 3.29
CA GLY A 227 -5.47 -11.81 1.89
C GLY A 227 -4.30 -11.66 0.92
N VAL A 228 -3.45 -10.65 1.12
CA VAL A 228 -2.20 -10.50 0.35
C VAL A 228 -1.23 -11.65 0.62
N LEU A 229 -1.04 -12.03 1.89
CA LEU A 229 -0.19 -13.15 2.26
C LEU A 229 -0.64 -14.46 1.62
N LYS A 230 -1.95 -14.72 1.59
CA LYS A 230 -2.51 -15.92 0.95
C LYS A 230 -2.17 -16.00 -0.54
N LEU A 231 -2.14 -14.86 -1.24
CA LEU A 231 -1.82 -14.80 -2.68
C LEU A 231 -0.32 -14.80 -2.94
N LEU A 232 0.48 -14.16 -2.08
CA LEU A 232 1.93 -14.16 -2.22
C LEU A 232 2.53 -15.50 -1.79
N ASP A 233 2.11 -16.07 -0.68
CA ASP A 233 2.65 -17.30 -0.13
C ASP A 233 1.53 -18.29 0.21
N PRO A 234 1.07 -19.08 -0.79
CA PRO A 234 0.02 -20.06 -0.58
C PRO A 234 0.36 -21.12 0.47
N SER A 235 1.65 -21.33 0.78
CA SER A 235 2.09 -22.33 1.77
C SER A 235 1.70 -21.96 3.20
N LEU A 236 1.48 -20.66 3.47
CA LEU A 236 1.03 -20.15 4.78
C LEU A 236 -0.47 -20.33 5.03
N SER A 237 -1.22 -20.85 4.06
CA SER A 237 -2.67 -21.11 4.17
C SER A 237 -3.01 -22.57 4.50
N GLN A 238 -2.00 -23.42 4.73
CA GLN A 238 -2.11 -24.82 5.18
C GLN A 238 -2.10 -24.88 6.71
#